data_AF-S6B6U2-F1
#
_entry.id   AF-S6B6U2-F1
#
_cell.length_a   1.000
_cell.length_b   1.000
_cell.length_c   1.000
_cell.angle_alpha   90.00
_cell.angle_beta   90.00
_cell.angle_gamma   90.00
#
_symmetry.space_group_name_H-M   'P 1'
#
loop_
_entity.id
_entity.type
_entity.pdbx_description
1 polymer ?
#
loop_
_entity_poly.entity_id
_entity_poly.type
_entity_poly.pdbx_seq_one_letter_code
_entity_poly.pdbx_strand_id
1 'polypeptide(L)'
;MEAVEDRPADDHSEAVGPAVASASIIEFGRSNLHPTLLESLSQRYTTFTDIQRKAIPLILSGKDVLIKAQTGSGKTLAALVPVANYLYESMRNIGEVPCLLFYHF
;
A
#
# COMPACT_ATOMS: atom_id res chain seq x y z
N MET A 1 14.99 8.15 3.58
CA MET A 1 14.31 7.93 2.29
C MET A 1 14.61 6.51 1.83
N GLU A 2 13.61 5.62 1.86
CA GLU A 2 13.76 4.24 1.39
C GLU A 2 13.13 4.07 0.01
N ALA A 3 13.85 3.42 -0.92
CA ALA A 3 13.41 3.22 -2.29
C ALA A 3 12.82 1.82 -2.48
N VAL A 4 11.63 1.73 -3.05
CA VAL A 4 10.97 0.46 -3.41
C VAL A 4 10.95 0.35 -4.93
N GLU A 5 11.66 -0.64 -5.49
CA GLU A 5 11.79 -0.87 -6.93
C GLU A 5 11.10 -2.15 -7.39
N ASP A 6 10.44 -2.05 -8.55
CA ASP A 6 9.75 -3.12 -9.26
C ASP A 6 10.59 -3.56 -10.48
N ARG A 7 10.89 -4.85 -10.61
CA ARG A 7 11.52 -5.43 -11.82
C ARG A 7 10.42 -5.68 -12.88
N PRO A 8 10.74 -5.68 -14.19
CA PRO A 8 9.72 -5.61 -15.23
C PRO A 8 8.79 -6.82 -15.19
N ALA A 9 7.51 -6.52 -15.39
CA ALA A 9 6.45 -7.49 -15.58
C ALA A 9 6.55 -8.06 -17.00
N ASP A 10 7.00 -9.31 -17.10
CA ASP A 10 6.71 -10.13 -18.27
C ASP A 10 5.24 -10.59 -18.20
N ASP A 11 4.59 -10.30 -19.31
CA ASP A 11 3.30 -10.64 -19.88
C ASP A 11 2.34 -11.66 -19.19
N HIS A 12 1.05 -11.35 -19.33
CA HIS A 12 -0.15 -12.18 -19.22
C HIS A 12 -0.12 -13.48 -18.37
N SER A 13 -0.78 -13.42 -17.21
CA SER A 13 -1.53 -14.51 -16.54
C SER A 13 -1.06 -15.96 -16.77
N GLU A 14 -0.11 -16.45 -15.97
CA GLU A 14 -0.11 -17.87 -15.56
C GLU A 14 0.76 -18.12 -14.31
N ALA A 15 0.42 -19.20 -13.61
CA ALA A 15 0.76 -19.49 -12.23
C ALA A 15 2.26 -19.68 -11.92
N VAL A 16 2.71 -19.25 -10.73
CA VAL A 16 3.99 -19.68 -10.13
C VAL A 16 3.80 -19.99 -8.64
N GLY A 17 3.92 -21.29 -8.31
CA GLY A 17 4.73 -21.85 -7.21
C GLY A 17 4.42 -21.47 -5.74
N PRO A 18 4.44 -22.43 -4.80
CA PRO A 18 4.06 -22.17 -3.41
C PRO A 18 5.18 -21.45 -2.62
N ALA A 19 4.74 -20.66 -1.64
CA ALA A 19 5.47 -20.18 -0.46
C ALA A 19 6.25 -18.86 -0.54
N VAL A 20 5.55 -17.73 -0.71
CA VAL A 20 5.53 -16.63 0.28
C VAL A 20 4.13 -16.01 0.27
N ALA A 21 3.48 -16.02 1.44
CA ALA A 21 2.04 -15.83 1.62
C ALA A 21 1.46 -14.55 1.00
N SER A 22 0.42 -14.75 0.19
CA SER A 22 -0.59 -13.78 -0.22
C SER A 22 -1.33 -13.23 1.00
N ALA A 23 -0.70 -12.31 1.74
CA ALA A 23 -1.32 -11.65 2.88
C ALA A 23 -2.62 -10.97 2.41
N SER A 24 -3.75 -11.52 2.86
CA SER A 24 -5.06 -10.96 2.56
C SER A 24 -5.17 -9.56 3.14
N ILE A 25 -5.88 -8.65 2.46
CA ILE A 25 -6.08 -7.28 2.95
C ILE A 25 -6.69 -7.30 4.37
N ILE A 26 -7.54 -8.28 4.65
CA ILE A 26 -8.16 -8.48 5.96
C ILE A 26 -7.11 -8.78 7.03
N GLU A 27 -6.18 -9.69 6.76
CA GLU A 27 -5.14 -10.09 7.72
C GLU A 27 -4.17 -8.95 8.02
N PHE A 28 -3.67 -8.28 6.97
CA PHE A 28 -2.83 -7.09 7.14
C PHE A 28 -3.57 -5.97 7.87
N GLY A 29 -4.79 -5.67 7.43
CA GLY A 29 -5.55 -4.53 7.93
C GLY A 29 -6.01 -4.68 9.37
N ARG A 30 -6.31 -5.90 9.84
CA ARG A 30 -6.74 -6.14 11.24
C ARG A 30 -5.74 -5.67 12.29
N SER A 31 -4.45 -5.65 11.95
CA SER A 31 -3.38 -5.26 12.87
C SER A 31 -2.82 -3.86 12.59
N ASN A 32 -3.08 -3.28 11.42
CA ASN A 32 -2.41 -2.06 10.96
C ASN A 32 -3.34 -0.94 10.47
N LEU A 33 -4.64 -1.19 10.29
CA LEU A 33 -5.57 -0.23 9.70
C LEU A 33 -6.81 -0.02 10.57
N HIS A 34 -7.36 1.18 10.51
CA HIS A 34 -8.62 1.55 11.14
C HIS A 34 -9.77 0.67 10.61
N PRO A 35 -10.67 0.17 11.47
CA PRO A 35 -11.70 -0.80 11.09
C PRO A 35 -12.61 -0.33 9.94
N THR A 36 -13.01 0.96 9.92
CA THR A 36 -13.83 1.52 8.83
C THR A 36 -13.10 1.53 7.49
N LEU A 37 -11.79 1.79 7.50
CA LEU A 37 -10.98 1.75 6.29
C LEU A 37 -10.82 0.30 5.81
N LEU A 38 -10.57 -0.63 6.73
CA LEU A 38 -10.45 -2.05 6.42
C LEU A 38 -11.72 -2.61 5.79
N GLU A 39 -12.89 -2.28 6.35
CA GLU A 39 -14.18 -2.67 5.80
C GLU A 39 -14.33 -2.17 4.35
N SER A 40 -14.08 -0.88 4.13
CA SER A 40 -14.17 -0.25 2.81
C SER A 40 -13.20 -0.88 1.79
N LEU A 41 -11.98 -1.22 2.22
CA LEU A 41 -10.99 -1.87 1.37
C LEU A 41 -11.39 -3.31 1.04
N SER A 42 -11.88 -4.07 2.03
CA SER A 42 -12.27 -5.48 1.87
C SER A 42 -13.43 -5.69 0.90
N GLN A 43 -14.30 -4.68 0.73
CA GLN A 43 -15.41 -4.73 -0.23
C GLN A 43 -14.95 -4.61 -1.69
N ARG A 44 -13.77 -4.04 -1.95
CA ARG A 44 -13.30 -3.71 -3.30
C ARG A 44 -12.01 -4.42 -3.69
N TYR A 45 -11.25 -4.91 -2.72
CA TYR A 45 -9.94 -5.51 -2.92
C TYR A 45 -9.79 -6.75 -2.03
N THR A 46 -9.24 -7.81 -2.61
CA THR A 46 -8.96 -9.07 -1.91
C THR A 46 -7.51 -9.14 -1.42
N THR A 47 -6.57 -8.71 -2.27
CA THR A 47 -5.13 -8.77 -2.03
C THR A 47 -4.43 -7.48 -2.43
N PHE A 48 -3.35 -7.13 -1.72
CA PHE A 48 -2.47 -6.04 -2.13
C PHE A 48 -1.49 -6.51 -3.21
N THR A 49 -1.19 -5.62 -4.16
CA THR A 49 -0.06 -5.81 -5.10
C THR A 49 1.27 -5.82 -4.36
N ASP A 50 2.33 -6.33 -4.97
CA ASP A 50 3.63 -6.43 -4.29
C ASP A 50 4.20 -5.08 -3.90
N ILE A 51 3.99 -4.05 -4.73
CA ILE A 51 4.41 -2.68 -4.40
C ILE A 51 3.62 -2.10 -3.22
N GLN A 52 2.32 -2.37 -3.15
CA GLN A 52 1.46 -1.96 -2.03
C GLN A 52 1.88 -2.64 -0.72
N ARG A 53 2.11 -3.96 -0.76
CA ARG A 53 2.53 -4.74 0.42
C ARG A 53 3.85 -4.25 1.01
N LYS A 54 4.77 -3.76 0.18
CA LYS A 54 6.05 -3.19 0.61
C LYS A 54 5.90 -1.74 1.09
N ALA A 55 5.16 -0.91 0.36
CA ALA A 55 5.09 0.52 0.63
C ALA A 55 4.18 0.88 1.80
N ILE A 56 2.98 0.29 1.91
CA ILE A 56 1.99 0.62 2.94
C ILE A 56 2.57 0.56 4.37
N PRO A 57 3.23 -0.53 4.82
CA PRO A 57 3.78 -0.59 6.18
C PRO A 57 4.92 0.41 6.42
N LEU A 58 5.73 0.71 5.41
CA LEU A 58 6.80 1.71 5.51
C LEU A 58 6.23 3.12 5.71
N ILE A 59 5.18 3.47 4.95
CA ILE A 59 4.52 4.77 5.06
C ILE A 59 3.76 4.88 6.38
N LEU A 60 3.05 3.84 6.82
CA LEU A 60 2.38 3.80 8.13
C LEU A 60 3.36 3.96 9.30
N SER A 61 4.63 3.57 9.12
CA SER A 61 5.69 3.78 10.10
C SER A 61 6.21 5.23 10.16
N GLY A 62 5.62 6.15 9.38
CA GLY A 62 6.03 7.56 9.32
C GLY A 62 7.31 7.81 8.53
N LYS A 63 7.73 6.87 7.66
CA LYS A 63 8.92 7.04 6.82
C LYS A 63 8.57 7.66 5.48
N ASP A 64 9.47 8.47 4.95
CA ASP A 64 9.44 8.91 3.55
C ASP A 64 9.85 7.77 2.61
N VAL A 65 8.94 7.41 1.70
CA VAL A 65 9.09 6.29 0.76
C VAL A 65 9.08 6.80 -0.67
N LEU A 66 10.07 6.39 -1.46
CA LEU A 66 10.06 6.58 -2.92
C LEU A 66 9.58 5.29 -3.60
N ILE A 67 8.47 5.39 -4.32
CA ILE A 67 7.86 4.24 -5.01
C ILE A 67 8.20 4.30 -6.50
N LYS A 68 8.98 3.33 -6.99
CA LYS A 68 9.32 3.17 -8.41
C LYS A 68 8.67 1.90 -8.97
N ALA A 69 7.60 2.06 -9.74
CA ALA A 69 6.91 0.98 -10.44
C ALA A 69 6.23 1.48 -11.73
N GLN A 70 5.77 0.61 -12.61
CA GLN A 70 5.08 0.98 -13.86
C GLN A 70 3.66 1.56 -13.60
N THR A 71 3.14 2.38 -14.50
CA THR A 71 1.72 2.80 -14.47
C THR A 71 0.81 1.58 -14.44
N GLY A 72 -0.27 1.65 -13.65
CA GLY A 72 -1.15 0.50 -13.42
C GLY A 72 -0.74 -0.43 -12.26
N SER A 73 0.50 -0.37 -11.73
CA SER A 73 0.93 -1.25 -10.60
C SER A 73 0.28 -0.94 -9.24
N GLY A 74 -0.63 0.05 -9.18
CA GLY A 74 -1.36 0.39 -7.96
C GLY A 74 -0.61 1.29 -6.96
N LYS A 75 0.41 2.04 -7.42
CA LYS A 75 1.17 3.03 -6.63
C LYS A 75 0.29 4.06 -5.93
N THR A 76 -0.79 4.49 -6.60
CA THR A 76 -1.76 5.45 -6.05
C THR A 76 -2.45 4.89 -4.81
N LEU A 77 -2.92 3.64 -4.87
CA LEU A 77 -3.55 3.01 -3.71
C LEU A 77 -2.54 2.76 -2.59
N ALA A 78 -1.30 2.40 -2.92
CA ALA A 78 -0.22 2.23 -1.94
C ALA A 78 0.05 3.50 -1.11
N ALA A 79 -0.09 4.67 -1.74
CA ALA A 79 0.05 5.98 -1.09
C ALA A 79 -1.21 6.39 -0.31
N LEU A 80 -2.39 6.12 -0.86
CA LEU A 80 -3.66 6.57 -0.28
C LEU A 80 -4.08 5.80 0.96
N VAL A 81 -3.79 4.50 1.05
CA VAL A 81 -4.19 3.67 2.20
C VAL A 81 -3.63 4.21 3.53
N PRO A 82 -2.32 4.50 3.67
CA PRO A 82 -1.76 5.10 4.87
C PRO A 82 -2.34 6.48 5.20
N VAL A 83 -2.55 7.33 4.18
CA VAL A 83 -3.13 8.67 4.35
C VAL A 83 -4.56 8.58 4.87
N ALA A 84 -5.38 7.72 4.27
CA ALA A 84 -6.74 7.48 4.72
C ALA A 84 -6.75 6.90 6.15
N ASN A 85 -5.83 6.00 6.47
CA ASN A 85 -5.70 5.45 7.82
C ASN A 85 -5.45 6.56 8.84
N TYR A 86 -4.48 7.41 8.55
CA TYR A 86 -4.15 8.56 9.37
C TYR A 86 -5.35 9.50 9.52
N LEU A 87 -6.13 9.76 8.47
CA LEU A 87 -7.33 10.61 8.57
C LEU A 87 -8.41 10.00 9.48
N TYR A 88 -8.64 8.69 9.40
CA TYR A 88 -9.59 8.00 10.28
C TYR A 88 -9.11 8.01 11.75
N GLU A 89 -7.81 7.88 12.00
CA GLU A 89 -7.22 7.96 13.35
C GLU A 89 -7.16 9.41 13.88
N SER A 90 -6.87 10.37 13.01
CA SER A 90 -6.54 11.77 13.34
C SER A 90 -7.72 12.72 13.32
N MET A 91 -8.97 12.24 13.24
CA MET A 91 -10.18 13.04 13.53
C MET A 91 -10.24 13.60 14.97
N ARG A 92 -9.11 13.61 15.70
CA ARG A 92 -8.91 14.31 16.98
C ARG A 92 -7.72 15.28 17.02
N ASN A 93 -6.76 15.28 16.08
CA ASN A 93 -5.62 16.22 16.05
C ASN A 93 -4.97 16.25 14.65
N ILE A 94 -5.12 17.36 13.92
CA ILE A 94 -4.57 17.51 12.57
C ILE A 94 -3.06 17.85 12.68
N GLY A 95 -2.21 16.83 12.74
CA GLY A 95 -0.75 16.96 12.58
C GLY A 95 -0.30 16.81 11.12
N GLU A 96 1.01 16.95 10.86
CA GLU A 96 1.63 16.92 9.52
C GLU A 96 1.23 15.69 8.70
N VAL A 97 0.74 15.92 7.48
CA VAL A 97 0.44 14.85 6.52
C VAL A 97 1.67 14.66 5.65
N PRO A 98 2.31 13.47 5.65
CA PRO A 98 3.51 13.25 4.85
C PRO A 98 3.21 13.41 3.35
N CYS A 99 3.91 14.35 2.69
CA CYS A 99 3.78 14.63 1.28
C CYS A 99 4.55 13.59 0.44
N LEU A 100 3.88 13.01 -0.56
CA LEU A 100 4.49 12.02 -1.45
C LEU A 100 4.77 12.63 -2.84
N LEU A 101 6.03 12.50 -3.29
CA LEU A 101 6.45 12.87 -4.64
C LEU A 101 6.38 11.64 -5.56
N PHE A 102 5.52 11.71 -6.57
CA PHE A 102 5.49 10.73 -7.66
C PHE A 102 6.52 11.12 -8.72
N TYR A 103 7.55 10.30 -8.92
CA TYR A 103 8.43 10.40 -10.09
C TYR A 103 8.06 9.33 -11.10
N HIS A 104 7.79 9.76 -12.34
CA HIS A 104 7.56 8.90 -13.49
C HIS A 104 8.84 8.87 -14.32
N PHE A 105 9.33 7.67 -14.64
CA PHE A 105 10.22 7.44 -15.79
C PHE A 105 9.43 6.65 -16.82
#